data_AF-A0A3D4H441-F1
#
_entry.id   AF-A0A3D4H441-F1
#
_cell.length_a   1.000
_cell.length_b   1.000
_cell.length_c   1.000
_cell.angle_alpha   90.00
_cell.angle_beta   90.00
_cell.angle_gamma   90.00
#
_symmetry.space_group_name_H-M   'P 1'
#
loop_
_entity.id
_entity.type
_entity.pdbx_description
1 polymer ?
#
loop_
_entity_poly.entity_id
_entity_poly.type
_entity_poly.pdbx_seq_one_letter_code
_entity_poly.pdbx_strand_id
1 'polypeptide(L)' 'MNGNNDILLDVRNLRKHFPITEGFMKRVVGQVKAVDGVSFSIKRQETL' A
#
# COMPACT_ATOMS: atom_id res chain seq x y z
N MET A 1 26.22 7.45 -14.67
CA MET A 1 24.83 7.91 -14.49
C MET A 1 23.92 6.69 -14.43
N ASN A 2 23.70 6.12 -13.25
CA ASN A 2 22.88 4.91 -13.07
C ASN A 2 21.78 5.17 -12.02
N GLY A 3 20.89 6.13 -12.27
CA GLY A 3 19.80 6.48 -11.33
C GLY A 3 18.78 5.35 -11.10
N ASN A 4 18.72 4.37 -12.01
CA ASN A 4 17.79 3.25 -11.96
C ASN A 4 18.39 1.97 -11.33
N ASN A 5 19.72 1.87 -11.24
CA ASN A 5 20.38 0.64 -10.80
C ASN A 5 20.46 0.52 -9.27
N ASP A 6 20.00 1.56 -8.56
CA ASP A 6 20.06 1.63 -7.10
C ASP A 6 18.67 1.65 -6.44
N ILE A 7 17.61 1.51 -7.24
CA ILE A 7 16.25 1.29 -6.74
C ILE A 7 16.16 -0.15 -6.25
N LEU A 8 15.88 -0.34 -4.95
CA LEU A 8 15.67 -1.65 -4.35
C LEU A 8 14.20 -2.08 -4.42
N LEU A 9 13.27 -1.13 -4.36
CA LEU A 9 11.85 -1.40 -4.44
C LEU A 9 11.15 -0.33 -5.28
N ASP A 10 10.34 -0.74 -6.26
CA ASP A 10 9.45 0.12 -7.05
C ASP A 10 8.01 -0.36 -6.83
N VAL A 11 7.20 0.45 -6.14
CA VAL A 11 5.79 0.15 -5.86
C VAL A 11 4.91 1.11 -6.65
N ARG A 12 3.96 0.55 -7.40
CA ARG A 12 3.00 1.33 -8.19
C ARG A 12 1.58 1.03 -7.77
N ASN A 13 0.79 2.08 -7.57
CA ASN A 13 -0.64 2.02 -7.28
C ASN A 13 -1.01 1.05 -6.15
N LEU A 14 -0.22 1.03 -5.06
CA LEU A 14 -0.48 0.22 -3.89
C LEU A 14 -1.86 0.54 -3.33
N ARG A 15 -2.64 -0.51 -3.08
CA ARG A 15 -3.96 -0.44 -2.46
C ARG A 15 -4.05 -1.45 -1.34
N LYS A 16 -4.54 -1.00 -0.19
CA LYS A 16 -4.88 -1.86 0.94
C LYS A 16 -6.17 -1.35 1.55
N HIS A 17 -7.25 -2.09 1.31
CA HIS A 17 -8.56 -1.82 1.89
C HIS A 17 -8.93 -2.95 2.83
N PHE A 18 -9.51 -2.60 3.98
CA PHE A 18 -9.90 -3.55 5.03
C PHE A 18 -11.42 -3.52 5.23
N PRO A 19 -12.09 -4.68 5.34
CA PRO A 19 -13.53 -4.72 5.55
C PRO A 19 -13.90 -4.23 6.95
N ILE A 20 -14.96 -3.43 7.04
CA ILE A 20 -15.66 -3.14 8.28
C ILE A 20 -16.78 -4.18 8.41
N THR A 21 -16.80 -4.91 9.53
CA THR A 21 -17.82 -5.91 9.81
C THR A 21 -18.64 -5.53 11.03
N GLU A 22 -19.96 -5.72 10.97
CA GLU A 22 -20.88 -5.42 12.07
C GLU A 22 -21.84 -6.57 12.39
N GLY A 23 -22.36 -6.54 13.62
CA GLY A 23 -23.35 -7.47 14.15
C GLY A 23 -22.82 -8.86 14.48
N PHE A 24 -23.68 -9.69 15.08
CA PHE A 24 -23.35 -11.04 15.52
C PHE A 24 -22.92 -11.99 14.38
N MET A 25 -23.37 -11.70 13.16
CA MET A 25 -23.01 -12.45 11.95
C MET A 25 -21.80 -11.87 11.19
N LYS A 26 -21.11 -10.84 11.71
CA LYS A 26 -19.95 -10.17 11.09
C LYS A 26 -20.16 -9.82 9.62
N ARG A 27 -21.30 -9.20 9.29
CA ARG A 27 -21.59 -8.81 7.90
C ARG A 27 -20.71 -7.63 7.50
N VAL A 28 -20.15 -7.68 6.29
CA VAL A 28 -19.36 -6.57 5.74
C VAL A 28 -20.31 -5.42 5.40
N VAL A 29 -20.09 -4.27 6.04
CA VAL A 29 -20.90 -3.05 5.86
C VAL A 29 -20.13 -1.93 5.18
N GLY A 30 -18.81 -2.07 5.03
CA GLY A 30 -17.98 -1.06 4.40
C GLY A 30 -16.53 -1.50 4.24
N GLN A 31 -15.71 -0.58 3.74
CA GLN A 31 -14.27 -0.76 3.57
C GLN A 31 -13.53 0.47 4.10
N VAL A 32 -12.53 0.27 4.97
CA VAL A 32 -11.55 1.29 5.31
C VAL A 32 -10.46 1.25 4.25
N LYS A 33 -10.27 2.35 3.54
CA LYS A 33 -9.15 2.51 2.60
C LYS A 33 -7.89 2.92 3.35
N ALA A 34 -7.11 1.96 3.84
CA ALA A 34 -5.87 2.25 4.57
C ALA A 34 -4.73 2.74 3.67
N VAL A 35 -4.67 2.24 2.43
CA VAL A 35 -3.80 2.75 1.37
C VAL A 35 -4.60 2.78 0.08
N ASP A 36 -4.61 3.90 -0.64
CA ASP A 36 -5.35 4.01 -1.90
C ASP A 36 -4.51 4.70 -2.99
N GLY A 37 -3.94 3.90 -3.89
CA GLY A 37 -3.29 4.40 -5.11
C GLY A 37 -1.92 5.03 -4.89
N VAL A 38 -1.18 4.62 -3.85
CA VAL A 38 0.14 5.21 -3.55
C VAL A 38 1.22 4.57 -4.43
N SER A 39 2.10 5.39 -5.01
CA SER A 39 3.27 4.92 -5.76
C SER A 39 4.53 5.53 -5.17
N PHE A 40 5.56 4.72 -4.98
CA PHE A 40 6.84 5.15 -4.42
C PHE A 40 7.96 4.18 -4.79
N SER A 41 9.20 4.64 -4.66
CA SER A 41 10.38 3.81 -4.81
C SER A 41 11.29 3.97 -3.59
N ILE A 42 11.95 2.90 -3.17
CA ILE A 42 13.00 2.92 -2.15
C ILE A 42 14.33 2.64 -2.84
N LYS A 43 15.31 3.53 -2.68
CA LYS A 43 16.69 3.27 -3.10
C LYS A 43 17.49 2.61 -1.99
N ARG A 44 18.65 2.08 -2.36
CA ARG A 44 19.63 1.58 -1.39
C ARG A 44 19.92 2.66 -0.34
N GLN A 45 19.97 2.24 0.93
CA GLN A 45 20.22 3.10 2.10
C GLN A 45 19.11 4.12 2.44
N GLU A 46 17.95 4.07 1.78
CA GLU A 46 16.77 4.88 2.17
C GLU A 46 15.81 4.09 3.10
N THR A 47 15.13 4.82 4.00
CA THR A 47 14.07 4.28 4.87
C THR A 47 12.79 5.12 4.68
N LEU A 48 11.66 4.44 4.55
CA LEU A 48 10.31 5.02 4.45
C LEU A 48 9.53 4.91 5.76
#